data_AF-A0A961BMH4-F1
#
_entry.id   AF-A0A961BMH4-F1
#
_cell.length_a   1.000
_cell.length_b   1.000
_cell.length_c   1.000
_cell.angle_alpha   90.00
_cell.angle_beta   90.00
_cell.angle_gamma   90.00
#
_symmetry.space_group_name_H-M   'P 1'
#
loop_
_entity.id
_entity.type
_entity.pdbx_description
1 polymer ?
#
loop_
_entity_poly.entity_id
_entity_poly.type
_entity_poly.pdbx_seq_one_letter_code
_entity_poly.pdbx_strand_id
1 'polypeptide(L)'
;MSLPTVLEVLPGSPAAVAGVAAGDELISINGIVPNDVIEYQQLVDDSDPEFLLRRGPAELAVTITKGEGEPLGIRLASSIFDRVQTCDNHCEFCFIYQLPPGMRKSLYLKDDDYRLSFLYGNFTTLTRFTELDLSRVVEEKLGPLYVSIHATDPDVRTRMLRNQRGATSLRWLSALLDAGITVHGQVVLCPGMNNGAVLEQTMAEVITRFPALETLGIVPLGLSKFNKEPNLRVHTPQEAADDLEIIHFWQGRALDVTGRRIFQASDELYVHAGVDVPPTEAYEAFAQHENGIGMIRAFYDELERLERGSSSTAPIVTGEWRSVPAAPSEGYRAPKHLGNDPSVNEGPAVLITGRYGEKVLTPVLGRLEALAGRRIRLLSVTNDFFGGNT
;
A
#
# COMPACT_ATOMS: atom_id res chain seq x y z
N MET A 1 -15.68 11.06 -23.87
CA MET A 1 -15.34 10.34 -22.63
C MET A 1 -16.55 9.53 -22.23
N SER A 2 -16.37 8.29 -21.78
CA SER A 2 -17.47 7.51 -21.18
C SER A 2 -17.80 8.12 -19.82
N LEU A 3 -19.09 8.30 -19.52
CA LEU A 3 -19.49 8.79 -18.21
C LEU A 3 -19.23 7.71 -17.14
N PRO A 4 -18.88 8.10 -15.90
CA PRO A 4 -18.78 7.15 -14.80
C PRO A 4 -20.14 6.52 -14.51
N THR A 5 -20.18 5.19 -14.40
CA THR A 5 -21.41 4.45 -14.07
C THR A 5 -21.44 4.11 -12.58
N VAL A 6 -22.59 4.28 -11.95
CA VAL A 6 -22.88 3.80 -10.60
C VAL A 6 -22.91 2.28 -10.60
N LEU A 7 -22.00 1.63 -9.88
CA LEU A 7 -22.02 0.16 -9.69
C LEU A 7 -23.01 -0.25 -8.63
N GLU A 8 -23.02 0.48 -7.52
CA GLU A 8 -23.74 0.12 -6.32
C GLU A 8 -24.16 1.37 -5.57
N VAL A 9 -25.33 1.28 -4.95
CA VAL A 9 -25.84 2.27 -4.00
C VAL A 9 -26.11 1.55 -2.69
N LEU A 10 -25.50 2.01 -1.61
CA LEU A 10 -25.65 1.40 -0.29
C LEU A 10 -27.10 1.55 0.20
N PRO A 11 -27.77 0.47 0.65
CA PRO A 11 -29.13 0.56 1.17
C PRO A 11 -29.24 1.53 2.35
N GLY A 12 -30.24 2.41 2.32
CA GLY A 12 -30.47 3.40 3.38
C GLY A 12 -29.52 4.60 3.38
N SER A 13 -28.60 4.68 2.41
CA SER A 13 -27.74 5.85 2.23
C SER A 13 -28.49 7.07 1.67
N PRO A 14 -27.94 8.29 1.80
CA PRO A 14 -28.50 9.49 1.18
C PRO A 14 -28.82 9.31 -0.31
N ALA A 15 -27.90 8.70 -1.08
CA ALA A 15 -28.12 8.44 -2.50
C ALA A 15 -29.27 7.47 -2.77
N ALA A 16 -29.46 6.45 -1.93
CA ALA A 16 -30.58 5.53 -2.05
C ALA A 16 -31.92 6.23 -1.81
N VAL A 17 -31.97 7.11 -0.79
CA VAL A 17 -33.16 7.91 -0.47
C VAL A 17 -33.50 8.87 -1.60
N ALA A 18 -32.48 9.44 -2.24
CA ALA A 18 -32.62 10.36 -3.38
C ALA A 18 -32.99 9.65 -4.70
N GLY A 19 -33.01 8.31 -4.74
CA GLY A 19 -33.46 7.52 -5.90
C GLY A 19 -32.37 7.23 -6.94
N VAL A 20 -31.09 7.39 -6.58
CA VAL A 20 -29.96 6.94 -7.40
C VAL A 20 -29.96 5.41 -7.44
N ALA A 21 -29.67 4.84 -8.61
CA ALA A 21 -29.65 3.39 -8.82
C ALA A 21 -28.37 2.92 -9.50
N ALA A 22 -28.02 1.65 -9.27
CA ALA A 22 -26.98 0.97 -10.04
C ALA A 22 -27.32 1.01 -11.54
N GLY A 23 -26.32 1.35 -12.35
CA GLY A 23 -26.45 1.55 -13.80
C GLY A 23 -26.68 3.01 -14.23
N ASP A 24 -26.92 3.93 -13.31
CA ASP A 24 -26.97 5.37 -13.63
C ASP A 24 -25.60 5.87 -14.08
N GLU A 25 -25.55 6.68 -15.13
CA GLU A 25 -24.32 7.34 -15.57
C GLU A 25 -24.26 8.78 -15.03
N LEU A 26 -23.16 9.15 -14.38
CA LEU A 26 -22.97 10.49 -13.84
C LEU A 26 -22.54 11.48 -14.92
N ILE A 27 -23.35 12.52 -15.16
CA ILE A 27 -23.03 13.61 -16.09
C ILE A 27 -22.27 14.72 -15.37
N SER A 28 -22.84 15.26 -14.29
CA SER A 28 -22.25 16.35 -13.51
C SER A 28 -22.73 16.38 -12.07
N ILE A 29 -21.98 17.07 -11.21
CA ILE A 29 -22.34 17.41 -9.83
C ILE A 29 -22.18 18.92 -9.68
N ASN A 30 -23.22 19.61 -9.19
CA ASN A 30 -23.26 21.07 -9.07
C ASN A 30 -22.91 21.79 -10.39
N GLY A 31 -23.31 21.19 -11.53
CA GLY A 31 -23.00 21.70 -12.88
C GLY A 31 -21.56 21.44 -13.37
N ILE A 32 -20.71 20.83 -12.56
CA ILE A 32 -19.31 20.50 -12.90
C ILE A 32 -19.25 19.05 -13.37
N VAL A 33 -18.60 18.79 -14.51
CA VAL A 33 -18.34 17.44 -15.01
C VAL A 33 -17.03 16.96 -14.37
N PRO A 34 -17.06 16.00 -13.43
CA PRO A 34 -15.84 15.58 -12.74
C PRO A 34 -14.86 14.94 -13.72
N ASN A 35 -13.61 15.36 -13.69
CA ASN A 35 -12.53 14.82 -14.52
C ASN A 35 -12.00 13.49 -13.97
N ASP A 36 -11.99 13.31 -12.65
CA ASP A 36 -11.61 12.07 -11.97
C ASP A 36 -12.26 11.93 -10.58
N VAL A 37 -11.92 10.84 -9.87
CA VAL A 37 -12.53 10.53 -8.58
C VAL A 37 -12.17 11.53 -7.48
N ILE A 38 -11.05 12.24 -7.59
CA ILE A 38 -10.65 13.24 -6.58
C ILE A 38 -11.61 14.42 -6.66
N GLU A 39 -11.85 14.93 -7.86
CA GLU A 39 -12.81 16.01 -8.08
C GLU A 39 -14.24 15.55 -7.76
N TYR A 40 -14.60 14.30 -8.09
CA TYR A 40 -15.87 13.72 -7.62
C TYR A 40 -15.96 13.72 -6.11
N GLN A 41 -14.92 13.25 -5.40
CA GLN A 41 -14.94 13.15 -3.94
C GLN A 41 -15.09 14.54 -3.30
N GLN A 42 -14.43 15.56 -3.85
CA GLN A 42 -14.57 16.96 -3.42
C GLN A 42 -16.00 17.46 -3.64
N LEU A 43 -16.56 17.25 -4.84
CA LEU A 43 -17.92 17.72 -5.18
C LEU A 43 -19.02 17.03 -4.37
N VAL A 44 -18.82 15.79 -3.96
CA VAL A 44 -19.76 15.08 -3.09
C VAL A 44 -19.50 15.31 -1.61
N ASP A 45 -18.43 15.99 -1.21
CA ASP A 45 -18.18 16.28 0.21
C ASP A 45 -19.12 17.39 0.71
N ASP A 46 -19.46 18.34 -0.17
CA ASP A 46 -20.41 19.43 0.07
C ASP A 46 -21.79 18.94 0.56
N SER A 47 -22.51 19.80 1.27
CA SER A 47 -23.90 19.55 1.64
C SER A 47 -24.81 19.58 0.41
N ASP A 48 -25.79 18.67 0.38
CA ASP A 48 -26.88 18.63 -0.59
C ASP A 48 -26.45 18.72 -2.08
N PRO A 49 -25.49 17.91 -2.57
CA PRO A 49 -24.99 18.03 -3.94
C PRO A 49 -26.07 17.73 -4.99
N GLU A 50 -26.06 18.53 -6.07
CA GLU A 50 -26.98 18.40 -7.21
C GLU A 50 -26.37 17.55 -8.31
N PHE A 51 -26.90 16.35 -8.48
CA PHE A 51 -26.46 15.40 -9.50
C PHE A 51 -27.29 15.56 -10.77
N LEU A 52 -26.63 15.53 -11.91
CA LEU A 52 -27.23 15.23 -13.21
C LEU A 52 -26.81 13.83 -13.62
N LEU A 53 -27.78 12.91 -13.68
CA LEU A 53 -27.58 11.50 -14.02
C LEU A 53 -28.22 11.18 -15.37
N ARG A 54 -27.73 10.13 -16.03
CA ARG A 54 -28.38 9.51 -17.19
C ARG A 54 -28.82 8.10 -16.85
N ARG A 55 -30.11 7.83 -17.03
CA ARG A 55 -30.72 6.50 -16.91
C ARG A 55 -31.32 6.11 -18.25
N GLY A 56 -30.56 5.37 -19.06
CA GLY A 56 -30.93 5.08 -20.44
C GLY A 56 -31.00 6.35 -21.29
N PRO A 57 -32.13 6.67 -21.96
CA PRO A 57 -32.25 7.89 -22.76
C PRO A 57 -32.63 9.13 -21.95
N ALA A 58 -32.96 8.99 -20.66
CA ALA A 58 -33.45 10.08 -19.82
C ALA A 58 -32.32 10.68 -18.96
N GLU A 59 -32.32 12.00 -18.85
CA GLU A 59 -31.52 12.73 -17.86
C GLU A 59 -32.38 12.99 -16.61
N LEU A 60 -31.78 12.82 -15.45
CA LEU A 60 -32.42 12.95 -14.14
C LEU A 60 -31.58 13.89 -13.28
N ALA A 61 -32.18 15.02 -12.88
CA ALA A 61 -31.60 15.89 -11.87
C ALA A 61 -32.04 15.42 -10.48
N VAL A 62 -31.08 15.20 -9.59
CA VAL A 62 -31.31 14.70 -8.23
C VAL A 62 -30.49 15.53 -7.25
N THR A 63 -31.15 16.18 -6.29
CA THR A 63 -30.46 16.75 -5.13
C THR A 63 -30.39 15.70 -4.03
N ILE A 64 -29.18 15.36 -3.57
CA ILE A 64 -29.01 14.31 -2.57
C ILE A 64 -28.88 14.96 -1.20
N THR A 65 -29.94 14.92 -0.38
CA THR A 65 -29.92 15.55 0.94
C THR A 65 -28.93 14.86 1.89
N LYS A 66 -27.89 15.57 2.31
CA LYS A 66 -26.88 15.09 3.27
C LYS A 66 -26.09 16.23 3.92
N GLY A 67 -25.49 15.95 5.07
CA GLY A 67 -24.51 16.85 5.68
C GLY A 67 -23.18 16.93 4.90
N GLU A 68 -22.45 18.01 5.12
CA GLU A 68 -21.05 18.12 4.70
C GLU A 68 -20.22 17.00 5.37
N GLY A 69 -19.38 16.31 4.60
CA GLY A 69 -18.60 15.16 5.09
C GLY A 69 -19.40 13.87 5.33
N GLU A 70 -20.73 13.88 5.17
CA GLU A 70 -21.54 12.67 5.31
C GLU A 70 -21.35 11.73 4.10
N PRO A 71 -21.12 10.42 4.30
CA PRO A 71 -20.97 9.48 3.19
C PRO A 71 -22.21 9.40 2.29
N LEU A 72 -22.02 9.63 1.00
CA LEU A 72 -23.10 9.63 0.01
C LEU A 72 -23.73 8.24 -0.21
N GLY A 73 -22.91 7.19 -0.12
CA GLY A 73 -23.32 5.80 -0.35
C GLY A 73 -23.36 5.35 -1.82
N ILE A 74 -22.66 6.04 -2.72
CA ILE A 74 -22.49 5.64 -4.13
C ILE A 74 -21.11 5.01 -4.32
N ARG A 75 -21.05 3.89 -5.05
CA ARG A 75 -19.80 3.32 -5.57
C ARG A 75 -19.79 3.37 -7.10
N LEU A 76 -18.79 4.04 -7.68
CA LEU A 76 -18.62 4.14 -9.13
C LEU A 76 -17.79 2.99 -9.71
N ALA A 77 -17.95 2.74 -11.01
CA ALA A 77 -17.31 1.63 -11.73
C ALA A 77 -15.81 1.76 -11.92
N SER A 78 -15.31 2.99 -11.89
CA SER A 78 -13.90 3.29 -11.99
C SER A 78 -13.56 4.39 -11.00
N SER A 79 -12.45 4.23 -10.29
CA SER A 79 -11.83 5.27 -9.48
C SER A 79 -11.06 6.29 -10.33
N ILE A 80 -11.00 6.12 -11.65
CA ILE A 80 -10.48 7.13 -12.55
C ILE A 80 -11.44 7.22 -13.74
N PHE A 81 -12.02 8.39 -13.99
CA PHE A 81 -13.00 8.57 -15.07
C PHE A 81 -12.31 8.70 -16.44
N ASP A 82 -11.08 9.21 -16.44
CA ASP A 82 -10.11 9.04 -17.52
C ASP A 82 -9.30 7.73 -17.38
N ARG A 83 -8.44 7.42 -18.35
CA ARG A 83 -7.64 6.19 -18.28
C ARG A 83 -6.54 6.36 -17.25
N VAL A 84 -6.32 5.33 -16.42
CA VAL A 84 -5.17 5.26 -15.49
C VAL A 84 -3.88 5.59 -16.21
N GLN A 85 -3.09 6.50 -15.64
CA GLN A 85 -1.75 6.77 -16.12
C GLN A 85 -0.86 5.53 -15.94
N THR A 86 -0.42 4.93 -17.04
CA THR A 86 0.37 3.70 -17.00
C THR A 86 1.87 3.95 -16.97
N CYS A 87 2.58 3.10 -16.23
CA CYS A 87 4.03 3.14 -16.07
C CYS A 87 4.77 2.75 -17.36
N ASP A 88 5.70 3.60 -17.80
CA ASP A 88 6.58 3.36 -18.95
C ASP A 88 7.96 2.77 -18.58
N ASN A 89 8.25 2.62 -17.28
CA ASN A 89 9.50 2.03 -16.81
C ASN A 89 9.58 0.54 -17.11
N HIS A 90 10.77 0.04 -17.39
CA HIS A 90 11.01 -1.39 -17.61
C HIS A 90 11.88 -1.96 -16.49
N CYS A 91 11.52 -1.65 -15.24
CA CYS A 91 12.37 -1.93 -14.08
C CYS A 91 12.77 -3.40 -14.04
N GLU A 92 14.04 -3.67 -13.75
CA GLU A 92 14.54 -5.05 -13.69
C GLU A 92 13.74 -5.86 -12.65
N PHE A 93 13.40 -5.24 -11.53
CA PHE A 93 12.67 -5.83 -10.40
C PHE A 93 11.14 -5.72 -10.51
N CYS A 94 10.57 -5.26 -11.65
CA CYS A 94 9.13 -5.02 -11.74
C CYS A 94 8.33 -6.33 -11.58
N PHE A 95 7.62 -6.47 -10.47
CA PHE A 95 6.86 -7.68 -10.15
C PHE A 95 5.78 -8.01 -11.20
N ILE A 96 5.22 -7.00 -11.86
CA ILE A 96 4.19 -7.20 -12.91
C ILE A 96 4.76 -7.97 -14.11
N TYR A 97 6.03 -7.77 -14.48
CA TYR A 97 6.68 -8.58 -15.53
C TYR A 97 6.97 -10.02 -15.09
N GLN A 98 6.96 -10.27 -13.78
CA GLN A 98 7.17 -11.60 -13.20
C GLN A 98 5.85 -12.35 -12.94
N LEU A 99 4.70 -11.82 -13.37
CA LEU A 99 3.42 -12.49 -13.23
C LEU A 99 3.27 -13.62 -14.27
N PRO A 100 2.67 -14.77 -13.90
CA PRO A 100 2.35 -15.84 -14.85
C PRO A 100 1.40 -15.34 -15.94
N PRO A 101 1.41 -15.93 -17.14
CA PRO A 101 0.41 -15.65 -18.17
C PRO A 101 -0.99 -16.17 -17.76
N GLY A 102 -2.05 -15.57 -18.32
CA GLY A 102 -3.43 -16.02 -18.14
C GLY A 102 -4.15 -15.49 -16.89
N MET A 103 -3.54 -14.58 -16.15
CA MET A 103 -4.18 -13.92 -15.00
C MET A 103 -5.23 -12.88 -15.42
N ARG A 104 -6.03 -12.41 -14.46
CA ARG A 104 -6.98 -11.31 -14.68
C ARG A 104 -6.23 -10.09 -15.26
N LYS A 105 -6.79 -9.47 -16.30
CA LYS A 105 -6.14 -8.34 -17.01
C LYS A 105 -5.70 -7.20 -16.09
N SER A 106 -6.47 -6.93 -15.04
CA SER A 106 -6.16 -5.89 -14.05
C SER A 106 -4.88 -6.14 -13.25
N LEU A 107 -4.39 -7.40 -13.15
CA LEU A 107 -3.10 -7.67 -12.49
C LEU A 107 -1.89 -7.24 -13.33
N TYR A 108 -2.05 -7.10 -14.65
CA TYR A 108 -0.96 -6.67 -15.53
C TYR A 108 -0.92 -5.16 -15.77
N LEU A 109 -1.83 -4.41 -15.14
CA LEU A 109 -1.83 -2.96 -15.23
C LEU A 109 -0.70 -2.43 -14.34
N LYS A 110 0.28 -1.78 -14.97
CA LYS A 110 1.31 -1.02 -14.26
C LYS A 110 0.84 0.42 -14.18
N ASP A 111 0.45 0.87 -13.00
CA ASP A 111 0.18 2.27 -12.75
C ASP A 111 1.46 3.04 -12.40
N ASP A 112 1.44 4.33 -12.69
CA ASP A 112 2.41 5.33 -12.25
C ASP A 112 1.65 6.66 -12.09
N ASP A 113 0.48 6.58 -11.46
CA ASP A 113 -0.51 7.65 -11.35
C ASP A 113 -0.52 8.21 -9.92
N TYR A 114 -0.18 9.49 -9.75
CA TYR A 114 -0.14 10.11 -8.43
C TYR A 114 -1.52 10.12 -7.74
N ARG A 115 -2.61 10.04 -8.52
CA ARG A 115 -3.97 9.97 -7.95
C ARG A 115 -4.20 8.64 -7.25
N LEU A 116 -3.73 7.54 -7.84
CA LEU A 116 -3.74 6.24 -7.17
C LEU A 116 -2.74 6.21 -6.02
N SER A 117 -1.65 6.97 -6.11
CA SER A 117 -0.72 7.15 -5.00
C SER A 117 -1.39 7.80 -3.79
N PHE A 118 -2.16 8.86 -4.01
CA PHE A 118 -2.92 9.56 -2.98
C PHE A 118 -4.08 8.72 -2.42
N LEU A 119 -4.88 8.10 -3.29
CA LEU A 119 -6.10 7.40 -2.88
C LEU A 119 -5.84 6.01 -2.26
N TYR A 120 -4.77 5.37 -2.72
CA TYR A 120 -4.54 3.95 -2.55
C TYR A 120 -3.07 3.66 -2.26
N GLY A 121 -2.28 4.61 -1.77
CA GLY A 121 -0.89 4.37 -1.41
C GLY A 121 0.01 3.74 -2.48
N ASN A 122 -0.39 3.76 -3.76
CA ASN A 122 0.36 3.10 -4.82
C ASN A 122 1.65 3.88 -5.09
N PHE A 123 2.77 3.16 -5.25
CA PHE A 123 4.05 3.82 -5.44
C PHE A 123 4.23 4.33 -6.88
N THR A 124 4.42 5.64 -7.03
CA THR A 124 4.83 6.25 -8.30
C THR A 124 6.34 6.48 -8.35
N THR A 125 6.93 6.27 -9.51
CA THR A 125 8.34 6.56 -9.81
C THR A 125 8.59 8.02 -10.20
N LEU A 126 7.50 8.79 -10.40
CA LEU A 126 7.48 10.16 -10.92
C LEU A 126 8.08 10.32 -12.33
N THR A 127 8.36 9.24 -13.06
CA THR A 127 9.00 9.33 -14.39
C THR A 127 8.07 9.88 -15.46
N ARG A 128 6.74 9.78 -15.27
CA ARG A 128 5.75 10.43 -16.12
C ARG A 128 5.13 11.70 -15.53
N PHE A 129 5.54 12.09 -14.32
CA PHE A 129 5.02 13.26 -13.62
C PHE A 129 5.38 14.55 -14.38
N THR A 130 4.42 15.45 -14.54
CA THR A 130 4.54 16.69 -15.32
C THR A 130 4.41 17.95 -14.45
N GLU A 131 4.69 19.13 -15.02
CA GLU A 131 4.42 20.39 -14.30
C GLU A 131 2.93 20.56 -13.98
N LEU A 132 2.03 20.09 -14.86
CA LEU A 132 0.58 20.19 -14.64
C LEU A 132 0.15 19.30 -13.46
N ASP A 133 0.71 18.09 -13.39
CA ASP A 133 0.46 17.19 -12.25
C ASP A 133 0.97 17.81 -10.94
N LEU A 134 2.17 18.42 -10.97
CA LEU A 134 2.72 19.13 -9.82
C LEU A 134 1.80 20.28 -9.37
N SER A 135 1.38 21.15 -10.31
CA SER A 135 0.50 22.29 -10.01
C SER A 135 -0.75 21.82 -9.31
N ARG A 136 -1.39 20.79 -9.85
CA ARG A 136 -2.62 20.23 -9.29
C ARG A 136 -2.41 19.63 -7.91
N VAL A 137 -1.36 18.81 -7.73
CA VAL A 137 -1.02 18.23 -6.42
C VAL A 137 -0.80 19.31 -5.37
N VAL A 138 -0.15 20.42 -5.72
CA VAL A 138 0.14 21.52 -4.79
C VAL A 138 -1.12 22.35 -4.50
N GLU A 139 -1.88 22.72 -5.52
CA GLU A 139 -3.11 23.53 -5.40
C GLU A 139 -4.19 22.81 -4.59
N GLU A 140 -4.39 21.52 -4.87
CA GLU A 140 -5.37 20.67 -4.17
C GLU A 140 -4.80 20.00 -2.91
N LYS A 141 -3.50 20.20 -2.62
CA LYS A 141 -2.77 19.60 -1.48
C LYS A 141 -2.92 18.08 -1.39
N LEU A 142 -2.75 17.40 -2.53
CA LEU A 142 -2.90 15.95 -2.62
C LEU A 142 -1.72 15.24 -1.94
N GLY A 143 -1.94 14.80 -0.71
CA GLY A 143 -0.98 14.02 0.07
C GLY A 143 -1.65 13.21 1.18
N PRO A 144 -1.04 12.11 1.64
CA PRO A 144 0.32 11.71 1.31
C PRO A 144 0.48 11.07 -0.08
N LEU A 145 1.68 11.17 -0.64
CA LEU A 145 2.08 10.46 -1.86
C LEU A 145 3.13 9.41 -1.56
N TYR A 146 3.12 8.33 -2.32
CA TYR A 146 4.01 7.19 -2.16
C TYR A 146 4.97 7.13 -3.36
N VAL A 147 6.27 7.28 -3.12
CA VAL A 147 7.27 7.48 -4.17
C VAL A 147 8.33 6.38 -4.18
N SER A 148 8.46 5.71 -5.32
CA SER A 148 9.48 4.70 -5.62
C SER A 148 10.83 5.37 -5.92
N ILE A 149 11.66 5.53 -4.88
CA ILE A 149 12.96 6.20 -4.94
C ILE A 149 14.03 5.25 -5.49
N HIS A 150 14.17 4.06 -4.88
CA HIS A 150 15.14 2.99 -5.19
C HIS A 150 16.63 3.33 -5.05
N ALA A 151 17.08 4.48 -5.56
CA ALA A 151 18.44 5.01 -5.42
C ALA A 151 18.39 6.52 -5.68
N THR A 152 19.23 7.32 -5.01
CA THR A 152 19.33 8.76 -5.32
C THR A 152 20.37 9.05 -6.41
N ASP A 153 21.30 8.14 -6.63
CA ASP A 153 22.26 8.19 -7.74
C ASP A 153 21.50 8.07 -9.08
N PRO A 154 21.67 9.05 -9.99
CA PRO A 154 20.91 9.11 -11.24
C PRO A 154 21.22 7.94 -12.18
N ASP A 155 22.46 7.46 -12.22
CA ASP A 155 22.89 6.40 -13.12
C ASP A 155 22.38 5.04 -12.62
N VAL A 156 22.48 4.78 -11.32
CA VAL A 156 21.89 3.58 -10.71
C VAL A 156 20.38 3.58 -10.92
N ARG A 157 19.71 4.71 -10.65
CA ARG A 157 18.25 4.80 -10.78
C ARG A 157 17.80 4.60 -12.21
N THR A 158 18.46 5.21 -13.20
CA THR A 158 18.15 5.01 -14.61
C THR A 158 18.37 3.55 -15.05
N ARG A 159 19.44 2.90 -14.59
CA ARG A 159 19.68 1.48 -14.84
C ARG A 159 18.57 0.61 -14.25
N MET A 160 18.25 0.83 -12.98
CA MET A 160 17.24 0.08 -12.24
C MET A 160 15.84 0.17 -12.87
N LEU A 161 15.43 1.38 -13.29
CA LEU A 161 14.13 1.63 -13.93
C LEU A 161 14.12 1.29 -15.44
N ARG A 162 15.30 1.07 -16.03
CA ARG A 162 15.51 1.04 -17.50
C ARG A 162 14.83 2.22 -18.19
N ASN A 163 14.95 3.41 -17.61
CA ASN A 163 14.34 4.64 -18.09
C ASN A 163 15.27 5.84 -17.85
N GLN A 164 15.60 6.57 -18.92
CA GLN A 164 16.43 7.78 -18.89
C GLN A 164 15.80 8.90 -18.04
N ARG A 165 14.46 8.98 -17.98
CA ARG A 165 13.77 9.93 -17.09
C ARG A 165 14.04 9.63 -15.61
N GLY A 166 14.45 8.40 -15.29
CA GLY A 166 14.83 7.98 -13.95
C GLY A 166 15.88 8.89 -13.30
N ALA A 167 16.86 9.36 -14.07
CA ALA A 167 17.92 10.23 -13.60
C ALA A 167 17.42 11.60 -13.11
N THR A 168 16.30 12.09 -13.64
CA THR A 168 15.82 13.47 -13.37
C THR A 168 14.52 13.52 -12.58
N SER A 169 13.76 12.42 -12.47
CA SER A 169 12.42 12.48 -11.88
C SER A 169 12.39 12.77 -10.38
N LEU A 170 13.49 12.56 -9.65
CA LEU A 170 13.59 12.96 -8.23
C LEU A 170 13.59 14.49 -8.03
N ARG A 171 13.70 15.30 -9.08
CA ARG A 171 13.43 16.74 -8.98
C ARG A 171 11.99 17.03 -8.54
N TRP A 172 11.05 16.17 -8.93
CA TRP A 172 9.64 16.29 -8.54
C TRP A 172 9.46 15.98 -7.07
N LEU A 173 10.19 14.99 -6.54
CA LEU A 173 10.21 14.72 -5.10
C LEU A 173 10.63 15.97 -4.31
N SER A 174 11.71 16.65 -4.73
CA SER A 174 12.11 17.92 -4.11
C SER A 174 10.97 18.94 -4.13
N ALA A 175 10.37 19.18 -5.31
CA ALA A 175 9.30 20.17 -5.46
C ALA A 175 8.05 19.86 -4.61
N LEU A 176 7.68 18.59 -4.48
CA LEU A 176 6.58 18.14 -3.64
C LEU A 176 6.87 18.42 -2.15
N LEU A 177 8.07 18.04 -1.70
CA LEU A 177 8.49 18.26 -0.32
C LEU A 177 8.60 19.76 0.02
N ASP A 178 9.15 20.56 -0.89
CA ASP A 178 9.26 22.02 -0.75
C ASP A 178 7.88 22.70 -0.67
N ALA A 179 6.87 22.13 -1.34
CA ALA A 179 5.48 22.57 -1.27
C ALA A 179 4.73 22.05 -0.02
N GLY A 180 5.38 21.27 0.84
CA GLY A 180 4.79 20.72 2.07
C GLY A 180 3.87 19.52 1.84
N ILE A 181 3.98 18.83 0.70
CA ILE A 181 3.26 17.58 0.46
C ILE A 181 3.95 16.46 1.23
N THR A 182 3.20 15.74 2.05
CA THR A 182 3.71 14.54 2.75
C THR A 182 4.07 13.46 1.74
N VAL A 183 5.29 12.93 1.81
CA VAL A 183 5.73 11.86 0.92
C VAL A 183 6.35 10.69 1.70
N HIS A 184 5.88 9.50 1.36
CA HIS A 184 6.35 8.20 1.81
C HIS A 184 7.18 7.53 0.70
N GLY A 185 8.48 7.38 0.90
CA GLY A 185 9.38 6.77 -0.07
C GLY A 185 9.47 5.25 0.05
N GLN A 186 9.90 4.59 -1.03
CA GLN A 186 10.31 3.18 -1.02
C GLN A 186 11.65 2.95 -1.73
N VAL A 187 12.43 2.02 -1.18
CA VAL A 187 13.56 1.36 -1.82
C VAL A 187 13.29 -0.14 -1.87
N VAL A 188 13.26 -0.69 -3.08
CA VAL A 188 13.38 -2.14 -3.32
C VAL A 188 14.85 -2.46 -3.45
N LEU A 189 15.43 -3.17 -2.47
CA LEU A 189 16.82 -3.59 -2.47
C LEU A 189 17.02 -4.77 -3.41
N CYS A 190 17.89 -4.58 -4.40
CA CYS A 190 18.33 -5.59 -5.35
C CYS A 190 19.82 -5.87 -5.08
N PRO A 191 20.17 -7.08 -4.59
CA PRO A 191 21.55 -7.44 -4.29
C PRO A 191 22.50 -7.22 -5.47
N GLY A 192 23.59 -6.48 -5.25
CA GLY A 192 24.58 -6.14 -6.28
C GLY A 192 24.17 -4.98 -7.20
N MET A 193 23.08 -4.29 -6.91
CA MET A 193 22.63 -3.12 -7.67
C MET A 193 22.55 -1.85 -6.82
N ASN A 194 21.75 -1.85 -5.77
CA ASN A 194 21.48 -0.67 -4.93
C ASN A 194 21.57 -0.92 -3.43
N ASN A 195 22.18 -2.04 -3.03
CA ASN A 195 22.50 -2.35 -1.64
C ASN A 195 23.95 -1.96 -1.29
N GLY A 196 24.37 -2.10 -0.03
CA GLY A 196 25.71 -1.69 0.41
C GLY A 196 25.99 -0.19 0.20
N ALA A 197 27.10 0.16 -0.44
CA ALA A 197 27.54 1.56 -0.62
C ALA A 197 26.50 2.46 -1.32
N VAL A 198 25.72 1.91 -2.26
CA VAL A 198 24.67 2.68 -2.94
C VAL A 198 23.49 2.97 -2.00
N LEU A 199 23.17 2.04 -1.11
CA LEU A 199 22.17 2.25 -0.06
C LEU A 199 22.65 3.32 0.93
N GLU A 200 23.91 3.25 1.36
CA GLU A 200 24.52 4.29 2.22
C GLU A 200 24.44 5.68 1.58
N GLN A 201 24.83 5.80 0.30
CA GLN A 201 24.72 7.06 -0.44
C GLN A 201 23.26 7.53 -0.50
N THR A 202 22.32 6.64 -0.81
CA THR A 202 20.89 6.96 -0.88
C THR A 202 20.38 7.52 0.44
N MET A 203 20.74 6.91 1.56
CA MET A 203 20.30 7.34 2.89
C MET A 203 20.95 8.67 3.31
N ALA A 204 22.25 8.84 3.05
CA ALA A 204 22.94 10.12 3.28
C ALA A 204 22.31 11.27 2.48
N GLU A 205 21.99 11.01 1.22
CA GLU A 205 21.38 11.98 0.32
C GLU A 205 19.92 12.27 0.69
N VAL A 206 19.16 11.30 1.20
CA VAL A 206 17.80 11.55 1.71
C VAL A 206 17.83 12.51 2.89
N ILE A 207 18.73 12.32 3.87
CA ILE A 207 18.85 13.25 5.00
C ILE A 207 19.19 14.67 4.53
N THR A 208 20.07 14.81 3.54
CA THR A 208 20.62 16.11 3.14
C THR A 208 19.81 16.85 2.08
N ARG A 209 19.22 16.12 1.13
CA ARG A 209 18.47 16.66 -0.02
C ARG A 209 16.96 16.62 0.18
N PHE A 210 16.47 15.66 0.98
CA PHE A 210 15.05 15.42 1.19
C PHE A 210 14.69 15.32 2.68
N PRO A 211 15.16 16.26 3.55
CA PRO A 211 14.96 16.16 5.00
C PRO A 211 13.49 16.17 5.43
N ALA A 212 12.59 16.68 4.58
CA ALA A 212 11.16 16.71 4.79
C ALA A 212 10.44 15.40 4.41
N LEU A 213 11.12 14.42 3.79
CA LEU A 213 10.55 13.11 3.53
C LEU A 213 10.02 12.49 4.83
N GLU A 214 8.81 11.94 4.78
CA GLU A 214 8.14 11.46 6.00
C GLU A 214 8.71 10.12 6.43
N THR A 215 8.73 9.14 5.52
CA THR A 215 9.38 7.84 5.75
C THR A 215 10.01 7.32 4.46
N LEU A 216 10.96 6.39 4.59
CA LEU A 216 11.54 5.61 3.51
C LEU A 216 11.53 4.13 3.90
N GLY A 217 10.56 3.40 3.34
CA GLY A 217 10.44 1.96 3.51
C GLY A 217 11.45 1.21 2.63
N ILE A 218 12.20 0.29 3.22
CA ILE A 218 13.28 -0.44 2.55
C ILE A 218 12.93 -1.92 2.59
N VAL A 219 12.68 -2.49 1.42
CA VAL A 219 12.12 -3.84 1.25
C VAL A 219 13.05 -4.70 0.39
N PRO A 220 13.15 -6.01 0.64
CA PRO A 220 13.98 -6.87 -0.18
C PRO A 220 13.29 -7.16 -1.51
N LEU A 221 14.09 -7.44 -2.55
CA LEU A 221 13.58 -7.90 -3.83
C LEU A 221 12.74 -9.18 -3.69
N GLY A 222 11.51 -9.14 -4.19
CA GLY A 222 10.67 -10.32 -4.42
C GLY A 222 10.90 -10.92 -5.81
N LEU A 223 11.29 -12.20 -5.86
CA LEU A 223 11.41 -12.94 -7.11
C LEU A 223 10.35 -14.03 -7.26
N SER A 224 9.69 -14.00 -8.41
CA SER A 224 8.81 -15.08 -8.87
C SER A 224 9.56 -16.07 -9.75
N LYS A 225 9.11 -17.33 -9.79
CA LYS A 225 9.63 -18.38 -10.69
C LYS A 225 9.45 -18.06 -12.17
N PHE A 226 8.60 -17.08 -12.50
CA PHE A 226 8.39 -16.60 -13.87
C PHE A 226 9.31 -15.43 -14.23
N ASN A 227 10.12 -14.95 -13.27
CA ASN A 227 11.16 -13.97 -13.55
C ASN A 227 12.17 -14.53 -14.56
N LYS A 228 12.57 -13.70 -15.52
CA LYS A 228 13.56 -14.06 -16.54
C LYS A 228 14.82 -13.20 -16.47
N GLU A 229 14.89 -12.28 -15.52
CA GLU A 229 16.02 -11.36 -15.37
C GLU A 229 17.22 -12.10 -14.74
N PRO A 230 18.31 -12.35 -15.50
CA PRO A 230 19.42 -13.19 -15.05
C PRO A 230 20.29 -12.51 -13.98
N ASN A 231 20.23 -11.19 -13.89
CA ASN A 231 21.04 -10.39 -12.97
C ASN A 231 20.38 -10.22 -11.60
N LEU A 232 19.14 -10.71 -11.43
CA LEU A 232 18.41 -10.60 -10.18
C LEU A 232 18.51 -11.88 -9.37
N ARG A 233 18.74 -11.72 -8.07
CA ARG A 233 18.75 -12.79 -7.08
C ARG A 233 18.18 -12.30 -5.77
N VAL A 234 17.67 -13.23 -4.97
CA VAL A 234 17.23 -12.96 -3.60
C VAL A 234 18.44 -12.70 -2.70
N HIS A 235 18.22 -11.97 -1.59
CA HIS A 235 19.26 -11.76 -0.60
C HIS A 235 19.63 -13.10 0.05
N THR A 236 20.91 -13.29 0.33
CA THR A 236 21.32 -14.28 1.34
C THR A 236 21.00 -13.75 2.74
N PRO A 237 20.88 -14.62 3.76
CA PRO A 237 20.68 -14.17 5.14
C PRO A 237 21.77 -13.20 5.62
N GLN A 238 23.03 -13.42 5.21
CA GLN A 238 24.13 -12.53 5.57
C GLN A 238 23.97 -11.15 4.92
N GLU A 239 23.63 -11.07 3.64
CA GLU A 239 23.42 -9.77 2.98
C GLU A 239 22.24 -9.01 3.56
N ALA A 240 21.15 -9.71 3.90
CA ALA A 240 20.03 -9.08 4.60
C ALA A 240 20.46 -8.53 5.97
N ALA A 241 21.33 -9.23 6.71
CA ALA A 241 21.88 -8.75 7.96
C ALA A 241 22.80 -7.52 7.76
N ASP A 242 23.69 -7.56 6.77
CA ASP A 242 24.60 -6.46 6.45
C ASP A 242 23.81 -5.19 6.03
N ASP A 243 22.75 -5.36 5.22
CA ASP A 243 21.88 -4.26 4.82
C ASP A 243 21.07 -3.72 6.02
N LEU A 244 20.64 -4.57 6.95
CA LEU A 244 20.02 -4.11 8.20
C LEU A 244 20.98 -3.26 9.04
N GLU A 245 22.25 -3.64 9.17
CA GLU A 245 23.24 -2.83 9.90
C GLU A 245 23.37 -1.42 9.31
N ILE A 246 23.43 -1.31 7.98
CA ILE A 246 23.42 -0.01 7.27
C ILE A 246 22.15 0.76 7.60
N ILE A 247 20.99 0.11 7.54
CA ILE A 247 19.70 0.77 7.78
C ILE A 247 19.61 1.30 9.21
N HIS A 248 20.00 0.49 10.20
CA HIS A 248 19.97 0.87 11.61
C HIS A 248 20.93 2.02 11.91
N PHE A 249 22.14 2.01 11.31
CA PHE A 249 23.07 3.11 11.44
C PHE A 249 22.47 4.43 10.93
N TRP A 250 21.92 4.43 9.71
CA TRP A 250 21.36 5.64 9.11
C TRP A 250 20.03 6.06 9.75
N GLN A 251 19.24 5.12 10.27
CA GLN A 251 18.05 5.44 11.06
C GLN A 251 18.43 6.25 12.32
N GLY A 252 19.50 5.85 13.03
CA GLY A 252 20.04 6.61 14.15
C GLY A 252 20.51 8.00 13.73
N ARG A 253 21.25 8.11 12.61
CA ARG A 253 21.70 9.41 12.07
C ARG A 253 20.53 10.32 11.68
N ALA A 254 19.49 9.77 11.06
CA ALA A 254 18.29 10.52 10.71
C ALA A 254 17.59 11.03 11.97
N LEU A 255 17.49 10.22 13.02
CA LEU A 255 16.93 10.64 14.30
C LEU A 255 17.72 11.79 14.93
N ASP A 256 19.05 11.72 14.92
CA ASP A 256 19.92 12.78 15.47
C ASP A 256 19.77 14.11 14.70
N VAL A 257 19.62 14.06 13.38
CA VAL A 257 19.60 15.25 12.51
C VAL A 257 18.20 15.84 12.36
N THR A 258 17.18 14.98 12.22
CA THR A 258 15.81 15.38 11.85
C THR A 258 14.80 15.19 12.97
N GLY A 259 15.17 14.50 14.05
CA GLY A 259 14.25 14.12 15.12
C GLY A 259 13.31 12.97 14.76
N ARG A 260 13.48 12.33 13.59
CA ARG A 260 12.61 11.27 13.07
C ARG A 260 13.39 10.07 12.56
N ARG A 261 12.84 8.87 12.72
CA ARG A 261 13.32 7.61 12.16
C ARG A 261 12.79 7.42 10.75
N ILE A 262 13.28 8.25 9.83
CA ILE A 262 12.84 8.27 8.44
C ILE A 262 12.98 6.87 7.79
N PHE A 263 14.11 6.20 8.04
CA PHE A 263 14.41 4.92 7.40
C PHE A 263 13.81 3.74 8.15
N GLN A 264 13.11 2.88 7.44
CA GLN A 264 12.40 1.74 8.02
C GLN A 264 12.63 0.49 7.17
N ALA A 265 13.24 -0.55 7.74
CA ALA A 265 13.35 -1.85 7.07
C ALA A 265 12.03 -2.63 7.19
N SER A 266 11.66 -3.37 6.16
CA SER A 266 10.52 -4.27 6.24
C SER A 266 10.78 -5.48 7.13
N ASP A 267 9.70 -6.02 7.66
CA ASP A 267 9.68 -7.24 8.45
C ASP A 267 10.29 -8.42 7.69
N GLU A 268 10.15 -8.44 6.35
CA GLU A 268 10.75 -9.48 5.52
C GLU A 268 12.28 -9.50 5.62
N LEU A 269 12.96 -8.33 5.68
CA LEU A 269 14.42 -8.27 5.83
C LEU A 269 14.87 -8.92 7.13
N TYR A 270 14.20 -8.63 8.26
CA TYR A 270 14.49 -9.23 9.56
C TYR A 270 14.32 -10.75 9.53
N VAL A 271 13.21 -11.24 8.95
CA VAL A 271 12.95 -12.68 8.83
C VAL A 271 13.93 -13.37 7.87
N HIS A 272 14.42 -12.68 6.83
CA HIS A 272 15.45 -13.19 5.93
C HIS A 272 16.82 -13.28 6.60
N ALA A 273 17.20 -12.24 7.35
CA ALA A 273 18.43 -12.19 8.13
C ALA A 273 18.42 -13.16 9.33
N GLY A 274 17.24 -13.60 9.78
CA GLY A 274 17.09 -14.48 10.93
C GLY A 274 17.33 -13.75 12.26
N VAL A 275 17.00 -12.46 12.30
CA VAL A 275 17.09 -11.61 13.49
C VAL A 275 15.71 -11.14 13.91
N ASP A 276 15.56 -10.77 15.18
CA ASP A 276 14.29 -10.26 15.71
C ASP A 276 13.99 -8.85 15.17
N VAL A 277 12.69 -8.56 15.04
CA VAL A 277 12.23 -7.20 14.72
C VAL A 277 12.48 -6.22 15.88
N PRO A 278 12.74 -4.94 15.60
CA PRO A 278 12.90 -3.89 16.60
C PRO A 278 11.69 -3.73 17.55
N PRO A 279 11.86 -3.04 18.69
CA PRO A 279 10.74 -2.66 19.55
C PRO A 279 9.87 -1.58 18.90
N THR A 280 8.67 -1.37 19.43
CA THR A 280 7.63 -0.48 18.89
C THR A 280 8.12 0.94 18.63
N GLU A 281 9.01 1.48 19.48
CA GLU A 281 9.54 2.84 19.35
C GLU A 281 10.37 3.05 18.08
N ALA A 282 10.90 1.98 17.48
CA ALA A 282 11.64 2.06 16.23
C ALA A 282 10.76 2.42 15.03
N TYR A 283 9.45 2.13 15.11
CA TYR A 283 8.47 2.30 14.03
C TYR A 283 7.66 3.60 14.12
N GLU A 284 7.86 4.39 15.18
CA GLU A 284 7.13 5.65 15.45
C GLU A 284 5.60 5.46 15.39
N ALA A 285 4.94 6.06 14.40
CA ALA A 285 3.49 5.96 14.20
C ALA A 285 3.08 4.81 13.26
N PHE A 286 4.00 3.92 12.88
CA PHE A 286 3.79 2.82 11.93
C PHE A 286 3.23 3.29 10.57
N ALA A 287 3.73 4.41 10.04
CA ALA A 287 3.25 5.01 8.79
C ALA A 287 3.38 4.11 7.54
N GLN A 288 4.10 3.00 7.63
CA GLN A 288 4.34 2.03 6.55
C GLN A 288 3.81 0.63 6.88
N HIS A 289 2.90 0.51 7.87
CA HIS A 289 2.39 -0.78 8.34
C HIS A 289 1.85 -1.67 7.21
N GLU A 290 1.05 -1.10 6.32
CA GLU A 290 0.43 -1.80 5.18
C GLU A 290 1.44 -2.18 4.09
N ASN A 291 2.64 -1.60 4.13
CA ASN A 291 3.76 -1.91 3.23
C ASN A 291 4.73 -2.95 3.84
N GLY A 292 4.31 -3.66 4.90
CA GLY A 292 5.06 -4.75 5.50
C GLY A 292 6.12 -4.32 6.52
N ILE A 293 5.92 -3.17 7.16
CA ILE A 293 6.86 -2.59 8.14
C ILE A 293 6.22 -2.54 9.52
N GLY A 294 6.71 -3.33 10.47
CA GLY A 294 6.24 -3.35 11.86
C GLY A 294 4.98 -4.19 12.10
N MET A 295 4.56 -5.01 11.14
CA MET A 295 3.43 -5.93 11.29
C MET A 295 3.71 -7.00 12.36
N ILE A 296 4.91 -7.58 12.37
CA ILE A 296 5.34 -8.58 13.35
C ILE A 296 5.37 -7.96 14.74
N ARG A 297 5.95 -6.75 14.88
CA ARG A 297 6.02 -6.06 16.17
C ARG A 297 4.63 -5.74 16.71
N ALA A 298 3.76 -5.16 15.87
CA ALA A 298 2.38 -4.87 16.25
C ALA A 298 1.63 -6.12 16.70
N PHE A 299 1.81 -7.25 16.00
CA PHE A 299 1.23 -8.54 16.38
C PHE A 299 1.76 -9.03 17.74
N TYR A 300 3.08 -8.92 18.00
CA TYR A 300 3.66 -9.31 19.28
C TYR A 300 3.21 -8.41 20.44
N ASP A 301 3.03 -7.11 20.20
CA ASP A 301 2.48 -6.16 21.19
C ASP A 301 1.03 -6.51 21.55
N GLU A 302 0.23 -6.83 20.53
CA GLU A 302 -1.15 -7.25 20.75
C GLU A 302 -1.22 -8.53 21.58
N LEU A 303 -0.35 -9.50 21.28
CA LEU A 303 -0.24 -10.74 22.02
C LEU A 303 0.09 -10.49 23.50
N GLU A 304 1.09 -9.65 23.78
CA GLU A 304 1.50 -9.29 25.14
C GLU A 304 0.38 -8.57 25.90
N ARG A 305 -0.37 -7.71 25.22
CA ARG A 305 -1.52 -7.02 25.78
C ARG A 305 -2.65 -7.99 26.17
N LEU A 306 -2.95 -8.98 25.32
CA LEU A 306 -3.96 -10.01 25.60
C LEU A 306 -3.57 -10.88 26.80
N GLU A 307 -2.29 -11.24 26.93
CA GLU A 307 -1.78 -12.00 28.09
C GLU A 307 -1.96 -11.25 29.42
N ARG A 308 -1.91 -9.91 29.37
CA ARG A 308 -2.16 -9.05 30.54
C ARG A 308 -3.64 -8.84 30.86
N GLY A 309 -4.55 -9.52 30.18
CA GLY A 309 -6.00 -9.46 30.45
C GLY A 309 -6.68 -8.18 29.96
N SER A 310 -6.04 -7.41 29.08
CA SER A 310 -6.65 -6.23 28.48
C SER A 310 -7.68 -6.65 27.43
N SER A 311 -8.95 -6.31 27.66
CA SER A 311 -10.02 -6.49 26.68
C SER A 311 -9.71 -5.68 25.42
N SER A 312 -9.72 -6.35 24.27
CA SER A 312 -9.41 -5.79 22.97
C SER A 312 -10.24 -4.56 22.62
N THR A 313 -9.65 -3.37 22.78
CA THR A 313 -10.06 -2.10 22.12
C THR A 313 -8.86 -1.15 21.94
N ALA A 314 -7.65 -1.66 21.69
CA ALA A 314 -6.60 -0.79 21.17
C ALA A 314 -6.92 -0.48 19.70
N PRO A 315 -6.67 0.75 19.22
CA PRO A 315 -6.90 1.08 17.83
C PRO A 315 -5.99 0.17 17.00
N ILE A 316 -6.59 -0.62 16.11
CA ILE A 316 -5.86 -1.24 15.01
C ILE A 316 -5.05 -0.11 14.39
N VAL A 317 -3.73 -0.25 14.47
CA VAL A 317 -2.76 0.75 14.01
C VAL A 317 -3.15 1.14 12.58
N THR A 318 -3.28 2.45 12.42
CA THR A 318 -4.01 3.12 11.35
C THR A 318 -3.36 2.91 9.98
N GLY A 319 -4.15 2.40 9.04
CA GLY A 319 -3.86 2.43 7.62
C GLY A 319 -4.99 3.13 6.86
N GLU A 320 -4.64 3.90 5.84
CA GLU A 320 -5.52 4.80 5.06
C GLU A 320 -6.64 4.06 4.32
N TRP A 321 -6.55 2.73 4.25
CA TRP A 321 -7.41 1.87 3.45
C TRP A 321 -8.68 1.40 4.15
N ARG A 322 -8.88 1.76 5.42
CA ARG A 322 -10.14 1.46 6.10
C ARG A 322 -11.33 2.20 5.50
N SER A 323 -11.08 3.26 4.73
CA SER A 323 -12.10 4.00 3.98
C SER A 323 -12.69 3.20 2.80
N VAL A 324 -12.01 2.14 2.35
CA VAL A 324 -12.55 1.23 1.34
C VAL A 324 -13.18 0.02 2.04
N PRO A 325 -14.52 -0.13 2.01
CA PRO A 325 -15.15 -1.34 2.51
C PRO A 325 -14.50 -2.55 1.82
N ALA A 326 -14.08 -3.54 2.63
CA ALA A 326 -13.62 -4.80 2.07
C ALA A 326 -14.67 -5.30 1.06
N ALA A 327 -14.21 -5.71 -0.13
CA ALA A 327 -15.12 -6.20 -1.16
C ALA A 327 -16.06 -7.25 -0.53
N PRO A 328 -17.39 -7.16 -0.79
CA PRO A 328 -18.37 -8.07 -0.21
C PRO A 328 -17.90 -9.52 -0.29
N SER A 329 -18.13 -10.28 0.79
CA SER A 329 -17.79 -11.69 0.88
C SER A 329 -18.68 -12.51 -0.07
N GLU A 330 -18.41 -12.44 -1.36
CA GLU A 330 -19.16 -13.13 -2.41
C GLU A 330 -18.32 -14.25 -3.03
N GLY A 331 -19.00 -15.28 -3.56
CA GLY A 331 -18.36 -16.42 -4.22
C GLY A 331 -17.45 -17.21 -3.27
N TYR A 332 -16.15 -17.28 -3.57
CA TYR A 332 -15.20 -18.03 -2.73
C TYR A 332 -15.03 -17.42 -1.32
N ARG A 333 -15.22 -16.10 -1.18
CA ARG A 333 -15.12 -15.38 0.09
C ARG A 333 -16.39 -15.46 0.93
N ALA A 334 -17.50 -15.95 0.36
CA ALA A 334 -18.74 -16.12 1.11
C ALA A 334 -18.50 -17.01 2.34
N PRO A 335 -19.18 -16.76 3.48
CA PRO A 335 -19.14 -17.65 4.62
C PRO A 335 -19.55 -19.07 4.16
N LYS A 336 -18.58 -19.96 4.03
CA LYS A 336 -18.81 -21.38 3.72
C LYS A 336 -18.93 -22.24 4.98
N HIS A 337 -18.81 -21.63 6.15
CA HIS A 337 -19.04 -22.29 7.43
C HIS A 337 -20.53 -22.60 7.56
N LEU A 338 -20.90 -23.84 7.25
CA LEU A 338 -22.27 -24.37 7.32
C LEU A 338 -22.58 -24.98 8.71
N GLY A 339 -21.69 -24.82 9.70
CA GLY A 339 -21.84 -25.37 11.04
C GLY A 339 -21.09 -24.55 12.10
N ASN A 340 -21.34 -24.88 13.37
CA ASN A 340 -20.67 -24.27 14.52
C ASN A 340 -19.16 -24.57 14.50
N ASP A 341 -18.38 -23.64 15.03
CA ASP A 341 -16.94 -23.86 15.21
C ASP A 341 -16.69 -25.07 16.12
N PRO A 342 -15.69 -25.92 15.82
CA PRO A 342 -15.35 -27.07 16.65
C PRO A 342 -15.00 -26.65 18.07
N SER A 343 -15.48 -27.40 19.06
CA SER A 343 -15.09 -27.17 20.46
C SER A 343 -13.57 -27.23 20.64
N VAL A 344 -13.04 -26.46 21.59
CA VAL A 344 -11.60 -26.50 21.95
C VAL A 344 -11.12 -27.91 22.32
N ASN A 345 -12.05 -28.78 22.75
CA ASN A 345 -11.77 -30.17 23.13
C ASN A 345 -11.77 -31.16 21.93
N GLU A 346 -12.16 -30.74 20.72
CA GLU A 346 -12.32 -31.62 19.55
C GLU A 346 -11.01 -31.82 18.74
N GLY A 347 -9.86 -31.40 19.28
CA GLY A 347 -8.54 -31.57 18.69
C GLY A 347 -7.76 -30.27 18.57
N PRO A 348 -6.53 -30.26 18.01
CA PRO A 348 -5.78 -29.02 17.82
C PRO A 348 -6.44 -28.12 16.77
N ALA A 349 -6.31 -26.81 16.94
CA ALA A 349 -6.56 -25.87 15.84
C ALA A 349 -5.40 -25.97 14.84
N VAL A 350 -5.70 -25.97 13.53
CA VAL A 350 -4.66 -25.98 12.49
C VAL A 350 -4.59 -24.60 11.87
N LEU A 351 -3.46 -23.91 12.05
CA LEU A 351 -3.20 -22.62 11.44
C LEU A 351 -2.40 -22.82 10.15
N ILE A 352 -3.04 -22.55 9.02
CA ILE A 352 -2.42 -22.67 7.70
C ILE A 352 -1.76 -21.34 7.36
N THR A 353 -0.48 -21.35 7.06
CA THR A 353 0.30 -20.13 6.80
C THR A 353 1.39 -20.36 5.75
N GLY A 354 1.99 -19.29 5.23
CA GLY A 354 3.19 -19.39 4.39
C GLY A 354 4.45 -19.66 5.21
N ARG A 355 5.57 -20.00 4.56
CA ARG A 355 6.86 -20.24 5.25
C ARG A 355 7.34 -19.06 6.10
N TYR A 356 7.10 -17.83 5.64
CA TYR A 356 7.41 -16.64 6.43
C TYR A 356 6.55 -16.56 7.69
N GLY A 357 5.24 -16.77 7.58
CA GLY A 357 4.36 -16.75 8.73
C GLY A 357 4.69 -17.85 9.75
N GLU A 358 5.12 -19.03 9.31
CA GLU A 358 5.61 -20.07 10.22
C GLU A 358 6.82 -19.59 11.05
N LYS A 359 7.81 -18.93 10.43
CA LYS A 359 8.97 -18.36 11.14
C LYS A 359 8.57 -17.31 12.19
N VAL A 360 7.54 -16.52 11.91
CA VAL A 360 7.02 -15.48 12.82
C VAL A 360 6.18 -16.10 13.96
N LEU A 361 5.37 -17.11 13.66
CA LEU A 361 4.44 -17.69 14.63
C LEU A 361 5.11 -18.71 15.56
N THR A 362 6.14 -19.41 15.08
CA THR A 362 6.82 -20.47 15.85
C THR A 362 7.36 -19.97 17.20
N PRO A 363 8.07 -18.82 17.29
CA PRO A 363 8.58 -18.30 18.56
C PRO A 363 7.50 -18.00 19.60
N VAL A 364 6.27 -17.72 19.17
CA VAL A 364 5.14 -17.34 20.04
C VAL A 364 4.04 -18.40 20.12
N LEU A 365 4.26 -19.59 19.56
CA LEU A 365 3.24 -20.63 19.48
C LEU A 365 2.70 -21.03 20.87
N GLY A 366 3.58 -21.22 21.84
CA GLY A 366 3.16 -21.57 23.21
C GLY A 366 2.33 -20.49 23.90
N ARG A 367 2.60 -19.22 23.59
CA ARG A 367 1.82 -18.06 24.08
C ARG A 367 0.42 -18.06 23.47
N LEU A 368 0.33 -18.30 22.16
CA LEU A 368 -0.94 -18.43 21.45
C LEU A 368 -1.77 -19.61 21.97
N GLU A 369 -1.16 -20.77 22.21
CA GLU A 369 -1.85 -21.94 22.78
C GLU A 369 -2.40 -21.67 24.18
N ALA A 370 -1.64 -20.95 25.01
CA ALA A 370 -2.07 -20.55 26.35
C ALA A 370 -3.29 -19.61 26.30
N LEU A 371 -3.27 -18.60 25.43
CA LEU A 371 -4.38 -17.67 25.25
C LEU A 371 -5.63 -18.35 24.67
N ALA A 372 -5.44 -19.23 23.69
CA ALA A 372 -6.54 -19.94 23.04
C ALA A 372 -7.14 -21.05 23.93
N GLY A 373 -6.44 -21.47 24.99
CA GLY A 373 -6.80 -22.64 25.78
C GLY A 373 -6.85 -23.93 24.94
N ARG A 374 -6.08 -23.99 23.84
CA ARG A 374 -6.14 -25.06 22.84
C ARG A 374 -4.78 -25.23 22.17
N ARG A 375 -4.42 -26.48 21.85
CA ARG A 375 -3.22 -26.75 21.04
C ARG A 375 -3.36 -26.20 19.63
N ILE A 376 -2.28 -25.68 19.08
CA ILE A 376 -2.21 -25.10 17.74
C ILE A 376 -1.14 -25.85 16.94
N ARG A 377 -1.52 -26.36 15.77
CA ARG A 377 -0.60 -26.95 14.80
C ARG A 377 -0.40 -25.97 13.66
N LEU A 378 0.84 -25.52 13.46
CA LEU A 378 1.19 -24.76 12.25
C LEU A 378 1.30 -25.70 11.06
N LEU A 379 0.71 -25.32 9.92
CA LEU A 379 0.84 -26.01 8.65
C LEU A 379 1.33 -25.01 7.60
N SER A 380 2.63 -25.06 7.31
CA SER A 380 3.25 -24.22 6.28
C SER A 380 2.87 -24.69 4.88
N VAL A 381 2.46 -23.76 4.01
CA VAL A 381 2.21 -24.00 2.58
C VAL A 381 3.33 -23.36 1.77
N THR A 382 3.94 -24.16 0.89
CA THR A 382 4.95 -23.66 -0.04
C THR A 382 4.25 -23.03 -1.25
N ASN A 383 4.68 -21.83 -1.65
CA ASN A 383 4.13 -21.16 -2.83
C ASN A 383 4.82 -21.67 -4.11
N ASP A 384 4.42 -22.85 -4.57
CA ASP A 384 4.94 -23.43 -5.81
C ASP A 384 4.37 -22.73 -7.06
N PHE A 385 3.34 -21.90 -6.91
CA PHE A 385 2.67 -21.26 -8.03
C PHE A 385 3.41 -20.03 -8.52
N PHE A 386 3.63 -19.02 -7.67
CA PHE A 386 4.45 -17.86 -8.06
C PHE A 386 5.94 -18.12 -7.90
N GLY A 387 6.36 -19.16 -7.17
CA GLY A 387 7.69 -19.16 -6.57
C GLY A 387 7.75 -18.16 -5.41
N GLY A 388 8.83 -18.22 -4.64
CA GLY A 388 9.04 -17.28 -3.55
C GLY A 388 10.52 -17.15 -3.22
N ASN A 389 10.83 -16.18 -2.36
CA ASN A 389 12.17 -15.94 -1.85
C ASN A 389 12.68 -17.05 -0.90
N THR A 390 12.19 -18.29 -1.01
CA THR A 390 12.39 -19.37 -0.02
C THR A 390 12.72 -20.72 -0.61
#